data_AF-A0A7L2RSS1-F1
#
_entry.id   AF-A0A7L2RSS1-F1
#
_cell.length_a   1.000
_cell.length_b   1.000
_cell.length_c   1.000
_cell.angle_alpha   90.00
_cell.angle_beta   90.00
_cell.angle_gamma   90.00
#
_symmetry.space_group_name_H-M   'P 1'
#
loop_
_entity.id
_entity.type
_entity.pdbx_description
1 polymer ?
#
loop_
_entity_poly.entity_id
_entity_poly.type
_entity_poly.pdbx_seq_one_letter_code
_entity_poly.pdbx_strand_id
1 'polypeptide(L)'
;LLRWDEVPQDFVECFILSGYRRLHCSAQECLASVLQPTNETLNFWTHFIPLLLFLSRFGRLLLLRGAGDVPFHHPALLPLWCYASGVLLTFAMSCTAHLFSCLSPRLRATFFYLDYASISYYGFASTVAYSYYLLPGLSLLDASAMSHYVQQRLGWQLDCSLPIAAYRVLVLPVALALAVGCTAACCRSRAACCAYPFAVRTFVFAMPLSMACPIMLESLLFDLRTRNPTLFVYFYRRYFWLLVAAFFNVSKIPERIQPGLFDIVGHSHQLFHIFTFLSIYDQVHYVEDGLAEFLKAPLAAPTYLGTVGYMLLLTVCLAVVVRRFLNVAELCKQD
;
A
#
# COMPACT_ATOMS: atom_id res chain seq x y z
N LEU A 1 21.93 -0.45 -24.09
CA LEU A 1 20.87 0.31 -23.39
C LEU A 1 20.81 1.69 -24.04
N LEU A 2 19.63 2.29 -24.07
CA LEU A 2 19.35 3.55 -24.76
C LEU A 2 19.49 4.74 -23.79
N ARG A 3 19.73 5.92 -24.37
CA ARG A 3 19.69 7.22 -23.72
C ARG A 3 18.28 7.81 -23.71
N TRP A 4 18.07 8.82 -22.88
CA TRP A 4 16.78 9.50 -22.72
C TRP A 4 16.26 10.12 -24.03
N ASP A 5 17.14 10.52 -24.94
CA ASP A 5 16.83 11.11 -26.25
C ASP A 5 16.54 10.07 -27.34
N GLU A 6 16.75 8.77 -27.05
CA GLU A 6 16.51 7.65 -27.96
C GLU A 6 15.20 6.90 -27.67
N VAL A 7 14.46 7.31 -26.64
CA VAL A 7 13.17 6.72 -26.24
C VAL A 7 12.04 7.74 -26.31
N PRO A 8 10.77 7.33 -26.47
CA PRO A 8 9.65 8.26 -26.46
C PRO A 8 9.58 9.05 -25.15
N GLN A 9 9.11 10.30 -25.20
CA GLN A 9 9.06 11.18 -24.02
C GLN A 9 8.30 10.57 -22.83
N ASP A 10 7.22 9.81 -23.08
CA ASP A 10 6.44 9.10 -22.05
C ASP A 10 7.23 8.00 -21.30
N PHE A 11 8.40 7.60 -21.82
CA PHE A 11 9.29 6.63 -21.21
C PHE A 11 10.39 7.27 -20.36
N VAL A 12 10.65 8.56 -20.54
CA VAL A 12 11.75 9.26 -19.87
C VAL A 12 11.37 9.54 -18.42
N GLU A 13 12.21 9.07 -17.50
CA GLU A 13 12.11 9.38 -16.08
C GLU A 13 12.95 10.63 -15.77
N CYS A 14 12.48 11.47 -14.83
CA CYS A 14 13.15 12.72 -14.50
C CYS A 14 14.60 12.49 -14.04
N PHE A 15 15.54 13.22 -14.64
CA PHE A 15 16.98 13.19 -14.31
C PHE A 15 17.72 11.87 -14.62
N ILE A 16 17.05 10.88 -15.20
CA ILE A 16 17.66 9.62 -15.64
C ILE A 16 18.04 9.73 -17.12
N LEU A 17 19.34 9.68 -17.41
CA LEU A 17 19.89 10.02 -18.73
C LEU A 17 20.15 8.80 -19.63
N SER A 18 20.27 7.62 -19.06
CA SER A 18 20.64 6.38 -19.74
C SER A 18 20.11 5.14 -19.03
N GLY A 19 20.42 3.96 -19.57
CA GLY A 19 20.02 2.69 -18.97
C GLY A 19 18.64 2.18 -19.42
N TYR A 20 17.99 2.87 -20.35
CA TYR A 20 16.67 2.50 -20.86
C TYR A 20 16.72 1.25 -21.74
N ARG A 21 15.68 0.43 -21.64
CA ARG A 21 15.46 -0.72 -22.51
C ARG A 21 14.75 -0.28 -23.79
N ARG A 22 15.03 -0.99 -24.89
CA ARG A 22 14.36 -0.79 -26.18
C ARG A 22 12.88 -1.13 -26.06
N LEU A 23 12.03 -0.37 -26.75
CA LEU A 23 10.60 -0.69 -26.89
C LEU A 23 10.38 -1.91 -27.78
N HIS A 24 9.26 -2.60 -27.57
CA HIS A 24 8.88 -3.82 -28.31
C HIS A 24 9.82 -5.00 -28.07
N CYS A 25 10.37 -5.11 -26.85
CA CYS A 25 10.99 -6.34 -26.40
C CYS A 25 9.97 -7.47 -26.34
N SER A 26 10.41 -8.69 -26.61
CA SER A 26 9.67 -9.91 -26.30
C SER A 26 9.62 -10.14 -24.78
N ALA A 27 8.67 -10.98 -24.33
CA ALA A 27 8.57 -11.35 -22.92
C ALA A 27 9.84 -12.06 -22.40
N GLN A 28 10.49 -12.86 -23.25
CA GLN A 28 11.75 -13.53 -22.92
C GLN A 28 12.90 -12.54 -22.73
N GLU A 29 13.02 -11.54 -23.61
CA GLU A 29 14.01 -10.45 -23.45
C GLU A 29 13.75 -9.64 -22.17
N CYS A 30 12.48 -9.39 -21.83
CA CYS A 30 12.12 -8.73 -20.57
C CYS A 30 12.60 -9.54 -19.37
N LEU A 31 12.34 -10.86 -19.34
CA LEU A 31 12.80 -11.75 -18.28
C LEU A 31 14.33 -11.79 -18.17
N ALA A 32 15.03 -11.86 -19.29
CA ALA A 32 16.49 -11.82 -19.31
C ALA A 32 17.04 -10.48 -18.78
N SER A 33 16.31 -9.37 -18.97
CA SER A 33 16.73 -8.04 -18.53
C SER A 33 16.80 -7.87 -17.00
N VAL A 34 16.18 -8.77 -16.23
CA VAL A 34 16.25 -8.79 -14.75
C VAL A 34 17.69 -8.93 -14.25
N LEU A 35 18.58 -9.53 -15.04
CA LEU A 35 20.00 -9.71 -14.71
C LEU A 35 20.92 -8.70 -15.41
N GLN A 36 20.36 -7.79 -16.22
CA GLN A 36 21.11 -6.76 -16.94
C GLN A 36 21.10 -5.46 -16.14
N PRO A 37 22.11 -4.59 -16.25
CA PRO A 37 22.18 -3.33 -15.50
C PRO A 37 21.34 -2.23 -16.17
N THR A 38 20.01 -2.35 -16.09
CA THR A 38 19.05 -1.38 -16.64
C THR A 38 18.54 -0.44 -15.56
N ASN A 39 17.96 0.70 -15.96
CA ASN A 39 17.33 1.64 -15.03
C ASN A 39 16.11 1.06 -14.27
N GLU A 40 15.62 -0.10 -14.68
CA GLU A 40 14.47 -0.78 -14.07
C GLU A 40 14.87 -2.02 -13.25
N THR A 41 16.14 -2.43 -13.32
CA THR A 41 16.59 -3.70 -12.75
C THR A 41 16.44 -3.73 -11.24
N LEU A 42 16.91 -2.69 -10.55
CA LEU A 42 16.75 -2.62 -9.11
C LEU A 42 15.32 -2.25 -8.70
N ASN A 43 14.54 -1.55 -9.54
CA ASN A 43 13.11 -1.35 -9.28
C ASN A 43 12.37 -2.69 -9.19
N PHE A 44 12.72 -3.65 -10.05
CA PHE A 44 12.23 -5.03 -9.97
C PHE A 44 12.73 -5.75 -8.71
N TRP A 45 14.05 -5.82 -8.49
CA TRP A 45 14.62 -6.62 -7.39
C TRP A 45 14.24 -6.13 -6.00
N THR A 46 14.14 -4.81 -5.82
CA THR A 46 13.74 -4.19 -4.54
C THR A 46 12.33 -4.57 -4.12
N HIS A 47 11.46 -5.03 -5.03
CA HIS A 47 10.13 -5.55 -4.72
C HIS A 47 10.02 -7.07 -4.86
N PHE A 48 10.81 -7.70 -5.74
CA PHE A 48 10.79 -9.15 -5.93
C PHE A 48 11.34 -9.90 -4.71
N ILE A 49 12.42 -9.39 -4.08
CA ILE A 49 12.95 -10.00 -2.85
C ILE A 49 11.91 -9.92 -1.71
N PRO A 50 11.33 -8.74 -1.39
CA PRO A 50 10.21 -8.66 -0.45
C PRO A 50 9.03 -9.56 -0.78
N LEU A 51 8.66 -9.70 -2.05
CA LEU A 51 7.59 -10.61 -2.47
C LEU A 51 7.87 -12.04 -1.98
N LEU A 52 9.08 -12.56 -2.19
CA LEU A 52 9.47 -13.90 -1.71
C LEU A 52 9.48 -13.97 -0.17
N LEU A 53 9.97 -12.93 0.50
CA LEU A 53 9.99 -12.86 1.96
C LEU A 53 8.57 -12.93 2.54
N PHE A 54 7.63 -12.13 2.03
CA PHE A 54 6.24 -12.13 2.48
C PHE A 54 5.48 -13.38 2.07
N LEU A 55 5.76 -13.97 0.91
CA LEU A 55 5.23 -15.29 0.54
C LEU A 55 5.62 -16.34 1.58
N SER A 56 6.90 -16.38 1.99
CA SER A 56 7.33 -17.31 3.03
C SER A 56 6.71 -17.00 4.39
N ARG A 57 6.58 -15.72 4.76
CA ARG A 57 6.05 -15.28 6.05
C ARG A 57 4.57 -15.62 6.18
N PHE A 58 3.75 -15.25 5.20
CA PHE A 58 2.33 -15.58 5.18
C PHE A 58 2.09 -17.08 4.97
N GLY A 59 2.94 -17.76 4.19
CA GLY A 59 2.90 -19.23 4.07
C GLY A 59 3.10 -19.92 5.41
N ARG A 60 4.09 -19.48 6.21
CA ARG A 60 4.28 -19.99 7.58
C ARG A 60 3.07 -19.68 8.47
N LEU A 61 2.61 -18.43 8.45
CA LEU A 61 1.54 -17.96 9.33
C LEU A 61 0.19 -18.65 9.06
N LEU A 62 -0.18 -18.78 7.78
CA LEU A 62 -1.49 -19.28 7.35
C LEU A 62 -1.52 -20.79 7.09
N LEU A 63 -0.44 -21.37 6.55
CA LEU A 63 -0.44 -22.77 6.08
C LEU A 63 0.32 -23.71 7.01
N LEU A 64 1.35 -23.22 7.71
CA LEU A 64 2.22 -24.03 8.58
C LEU A 64 1.94 -23.84 10.07
N ARG A 65 0.69 -23.52 10.43
CA ARG A 65 0.23 -23.33 11.82
C ARG A 65 1.03 -22.25 12.59
N GLY A 66 1.58 -21.26 11.88
CA GLY A 66 2.26 -20.14 12.53
C GLY A 66 1.33 -19.26 13.36
N ALA A 67 0.01 -19.30 13.10
CA ALA A 67 -1.02 -18.66 13.91
C ALA A 67 -1.56 -19.56 15.06
N GLY A 68 -0.76 -20.54 15.51
CA GLY A 68 -1.18 -21.57 16.46
C GLY A 68 -1.94 -22.72 15.80
N ASP A 69 -2.72 -23.48 16.57
CA ASP A 69 -3.48 -24.64 16.09
C ASP A 69 -4.75 -24.28 15.28
N VAL A 70 -4.90 -23.01 14.90
CA VAL A 70 -6.03 -22.54 14.10
C VAL A 70 -5.86 -23.02 12.64
N PRO A 71 -6.82 -23.75 12.06
CA PRO A 71 -6.71 -24.21 10.69
C PRO A 71 -6.80 -23.05 9.69
N PHE A 72 -6.13 -23.17 8.55
CA PHE A 72 -6.02 -22.10 7.54
C PHE A 72 -7.36 -21.54 7.02
N HIS A 73 -8.43 -22.34 7.10
CA HIS A 73 -9.79 -21.98 6.65
C HIS A 73 -10.65 -21.38 7.77
N HIS A 74 -10.10 -21.20 8.97
CA HIS A 74 -10.84 -20.66 10.10
C HIS A 74 -11.26 -19.19 9.84
N PRO A 75 -12.51 -18.78 10.13
CA PRO A 75 -12.99 -17.42 9.86
C PRO A 75 -12.16 -16.30 10.49
N ALA A 76 -11.53 -16.56 11.65
CA ALA A 76 -10.62 -15.61 12.31
C ALA A 76 -9.45 -15.17 11.43
N LEU A 77 -9.04 -15.99 10.45
CA LEU A 77 -7.93 -15.71 9.54
C LEU A 77 -8.37 -14.98 8.27
N LEU A 78 -9.67 -14.76 8.04
CA LEU A 78 -10.15 -14.04 6.84
C LEU A 78 -9.54 -12.64 6.69
N PRO A 79 -9.49 -11.77 7.73
CA PRO A 79 -8.84 -10.48 7.60
C PRO A 79 -7.33 -10.59 7.28
N LEU A 80 -6.65 -11.59 7.86
CA LEU A 80 -5.25 -11.87 7.53
C LEU A 80 -5.07 -12.31 6.08
N TRP A 81 -5.96 -13.15 5.54
CA TRP A 81 -5.95 -13.52 4.12
C TRP A 81 -6.11 -12.31 3.20
N CYS A 82 -7.05 -11.40 3.53
CA CYS A 82 -7.20 -10.15 2.79
C CYS A 82 -5.93 -9.29 2.85
N TYR A 83 -5.35 -9.15 4.04
CA TYR A 83 -4.11 -8.39 4.22
C TYR A 83 -2.93 -8.98 3.45
N ALA A 84 -2.72 -10.30 3.55
CA ALA A 84 -1.70 -11.04 2.83
C ALA A 84 -1.88 -10.89 1.31
N SER A 85 -3.11 -11.04 0.79
CA SER A 85 -3.36 -10.84 -0.64
C SER A 85 -3.01 -9.42 -1.09
N GLY A 86 -3.31 -8.40 -0.28
CA GLY A 86 -2.96 -7.02 -0.59
C GLY A 86 -1.46 -6.77 -0.65
N VAL A 87 -0.72 -7.21 0.36
CA VAL A 87 0.75 -7.09 0.40
C VAL A 87 1.38 -7.78 -0.80
N LEU A 88 1.00 -9.03 -1.06
CA LEU A 88 1.56 -9.83 -2.16
C LEU A 88 1.22 -9.23 -3.53
N LEU A 89 -0.03 -8.80 -3.74
CA LEU A 89 -0.46 -8.19 -5.00
C LEU A 89 0.28 -6.89 -5.28
N THR A 90 0.56 -6.08 -4.26
CA THR A 90 1.29 -4.81 -4.42
C THR A 90 2.71 -5.05 -4.96
N PHE A 91 3.46 -5.96 -4.33
CA PHE A 91 4.80 -6.27 -4.81
C PHE A 91 4.78 -6.96 -6.18
N ALA A 92 3.85 -7.88 -6.42
CA ALA A 92 3.73 -8.59 -7.69
C ALA A 92 3.38 -7.66 -8.87
N MET A 93 2.42 -6.74 -8.68
CA MET A 93 2.03 -5.79 -9.72
C MET A 93 3.13 -4.78 -10.01
N SER A 94 3.84 -4.31 -8.99
CA SER A 94 4.99 -3.43 -9.19
C SER A 94 6.13 -4.13 -9.95
N CYS A 95 6.47 -5.38 -9.56
CA CYS A 95 7.45 -6.19 -10.29
C CYS A 95 7.04 -6.37 -11.76
N THR A 96 5.77 -6.67 -12.01
CA THR A 96 5.21 -6.85 -13.37
C THR A 96 5.34 -5.57 -14.18
N ALA A 97 5.01 -4.41 -13.58
CA ALA A 97 5.10 -3.12 -14.24
C ALA A 97 6.53 -2.78 -14.65
N HIS A 98 7.49 -2.92 -13.74
CA HIS A 98 8.89 -2.62 -14.04
C HIS A 98 9.52 -3.67 -14.96
N LEU A 99 9.16 -4.95 -14.85
CA LEU A 99 9.68 -6.00 -15.72
C LEU A 99 9.23 -5.83 -17.17
N PHE A 100 7.93 -5.64 -17.39
CA PHE A 100 7.31 -5.65 -18.71
C PHE A 100 7.02 -4.26 -19.29
N SER A 101 7.60 -3.20 -18.70
CA SER A 101 7.39 -1.82 -19.15
C SER A 101 7.86 -1.55 -20.59
N CYS A 102 8.69 -2.42 -21.18
CA CYS A 102 9.19 -2.29 -22.55
C CYS A 102 8.48 -3.18 -23.60
N LEU A 103 7.47 -3.99 -23.23
CA LEU A 103 6.73 -4.84 -24.17
C LEU A 103 5.98 -4.02 -25.24
N SER A 104 5.17 -3.07 -24.79
CA SER A 104 4.47 -2.13 -25.66
C SER A 104 3.99 -0.93 -24.85
N PRO A 105 3.74 0.23 -25.49
CA PRO A 105 3.22 1.40 -24.79
C PRO A 105 1.86 1.14 -24.10
N ARG A 106 1.00 0.30 -24.70
CA ARG A 106 -0.30 -0.07 -24.12
C ARG A 106 -0.14 -0.92 -22.87
N LEU A 107 0.68 -1.97 -22.95
CA LEU A 107 0.94 -2.85 -21.80
C LEU A 107 1.64 -2.12 -20.67
N ARG A 108 2.59 -1.21 -20.98
CA ARG A 108 3.19 -0.31 -19.99
C ARG A 108 2.12 0.47 -19.23
N ALA A 109 1.20 1.13 -19.93
CA ALA A 109 0.11 1.87 -19.28
C ALA A 109 -0.75 0.96 -18.40
N THR A 110 -1.16 -0.21 -18.91
CA THR A 110 -1.93 -1.19 -18.15
C THR A 110 -1.22 -1.62 -16.87
N PHE A 111 0.04 -2.04 -16.94
CA PHE A 111 0.74 -2.53 -15.77
C PHE A 111 0.96 -1.44 -14.72
N PHE A 112 1.28 -0.20 -15.11
CA PHE A 112 1.40 0.90 -14.16
C PHE A 112 0.05 1.33 -13.55
N TYR A 113 -1.06 1.23 -14.29
CA TYR A 113 -2.39 1.45 -13.68
C TYR A 113 -2.75 0.36 -12.68
N LEU A 114 -2.41 -0.90 -12.99
CA LEU A 114 -2.61 -2.02 -12.06
C LEU A 114 -1.69 -1.91 -10.83
N ASP A 115 -0.47 -1.42 -11.00
CA ASP A 115 0.44 -1.10 -9.89
C ASP A 115 -0.20 -0.08 -8.93
N TYR A 116 -0.71 1.04 -9.45
CA TYR A 116 -1.44 2.02 -8.62
C TYR A 116 -2.70 1.45 -7.95
N ALA A 117 -3.47 0.63 -8.67
CA ALA A 117 -4.64 -0.02 -8.11
C ALA A 117 -4.28 -0.99 -6.98
N SER A 118 -3.15 -1.71 -7.11
CA SER A 118 -2.68 -2.66 -6.10
C SER A 118 -2.30 -2.00 -4.79
N ILE A 119 -1.67 -0.81 -4.83
CA ILE A 119 -1.36 -0.01 -3.63
C ILE A 119 -2.65 0.36 -2.87
N SER A 120 -3.69 0.80 -3.58
CA SER A 120 -5.00 1.11 -2.99
C SER A 120 -5.69 -0.14 -2.43
N TYR A 121 -5.60 -1.27 -3.14
CA TYR A 121 -6.11 -2.55 -2.67
C TYR A 121 -5.44 -2.98 -1.36
N TYR A 122 -4.11 -2.89 -1.27
CA TYR A 122 -3.35 -3.17 -0.05
C TYR A 122 -3.71 -2.22 1.10
N GLY A 123 -3.87 -0.92 0.82
CA GLY A 123 -4.30 0.05 1.81
C GLY A 123 -5.64 -0.35 2.42
N PHE A 124 -6.60 -0.75 1.59
CA PHE A 124 -7.92 -1.19 2.05
C PHE A 124 -7.85 -2.53 2.79
N ALA A 125 -7.09 -3.49 2.28
CA ALA A 125 -6.86 -4.78 2.94
C ALA A 125 -6.25 -4.60 4.34
N SER A 126 -5.35 -3.63 4.50
CA SER A 126 -4.81 -3.23 5.81
C SER A 126 -5.91 -2.74 6.74
N THR A 127 -6.82 -1.90 6.26
CA THR A 127 -7.97 -1.43 7.04
C THR A 127 -8.87 -2.59 7.50
N VAL A 128 -9.10 -3.57 6.63
CA VAL A 128 -9.86 -4.79 7.00
C VAL A 128 -9.17 -5.53 8.13
N ALA A 129 -7.85 -5.77 8.06
CA ALA A 129 -7.14 -6.37 9.18
C ALA A 129 -7.24 -5.51 10.46
N TYR A 130 -7.15 -4.19 10.34
CA TYR A 130 -7.19 -3.28 11.50
C TYR A 130 -8.53 -3.29 12.20
N SER A 131 -9.63 -3.27 11.43
CA SER A 131 -10.98 -3.24 11.98
C SER A 131 -11.29 -4.46 12.85
N TYR A 132 -10.61 -5.58 12.62
CA TYR A 132 -10.80 -6.80 13.41
C TYR A 132 -9.70 -7.01 14.47
N TYR A 133 -8.43 -6.81 14.14
CA TYR A 133 -7.32 -7.21 15.01
C TYR A 133 -6.80 -6.09 15.94
N LEU A 134 -6.99 -4.82 15.58
CA LEU A 134 -6.35 -3.70 16.28
C LEU A 134 -7.38 -2.74 16.87
N LEU A 135 -8.30 -2.23 16.05
CA LEU A 135 -9.26 -1.19 16.46
C LEU A 135 -10.14 -1.58 17.66
N PRO A 136 -10.66 -2.83 17.77
CA PRO A 136 -11.45 -3.22 18.93
C PRO A 136 -10.68 -3.22 20.27
N GLY A 137 -9.35 -3.30 20.23
CA GLY A 137 -8.49 -3.29 21.42
C GLY A 137 -8.05 -1.90 21.88
N LEU A 138 -8.39 -0.84 21.13
CA LEU A 138 -8.02 0.54 21.48
C LEU A 138 -9.02 1.12 22.49
N SER A 139 -8.53 1.81 23.52
CA SER A 139 -9.39 2.49 24.49
C SER A 139 -10.09 3.71 23.89
N LEU A 140 -9.49 4.31 22.88
CA LEU A 140 -10.09 5.35 22.06
C LEU A 140 -11.45 4.94 21.49
N LEU A 141 -11.57 3.65 21.12
CA LEU A 141 -12.76 3.09 20.51
C LEU A 141 -13.59 2.28 21.51
N ASP A 142 -13.29 2.36 22.80
CA ASP A 142 -14.18 1.91 23.86
C ASP A 142 -15.03 3.07 24.38
N ALA A 143 -16.35 2.93 24.29
CA ALA A 143 -17.28 3.99 24.66
C ALA A 143 -17.20 4.33 26.15
N SER A 144 -16.95 3.33 27.01
CA SER A 144 -16.85 3.56 28.45
C SER A 144 -15.57 4.34 28.79
N ALA A 145 -14.42 3.91 28.27
CA ALA A 145 -13.15 4.58 28.45
C ALA A 145 -13.15 6.01 27.90
N MET A 146 -13.71 6.21 26.69
CA MET A 146 -13.76 7.53 26.07
C MET A 146 -14.70 8.49 26.80
N SER A 147 -15.91 8.04 27.18
CA SER A 147 -16.86 8.90 27.90
C SER A 147 -16.29 9.32 29.26
N HIS A 148 -15.61 8.40 29.96
CA HIS A 148 -14.92 8.69 31.21
C HIS A 148 -13.73 9.65 31.00
N TYR A 149 -12.94 9.48 29.94
CA TYR A 149 -11.86 10.39 29.58
C TYR A 149 -12.36 11.81 29.33
N VAL A 150 -13.42 11.96 28.53
CA VAL A 150 -14.03 13.26 28.23
C VAL A 150 -14.58 13.91 29.49
N GLN A 151 -15.24 13.14 30.35
CA GLN A 151 -15.73 13.65 31.63
C GLN A 151 -14.59 14.13 32.55
N GLN A 152 -13.52 13.34 32.69
CA GLN A 152 -12.40 13.68 33.58
C GLN A 152 -11.55 14.84 33.06
N ARG A 153 -11.32 14.94 31.75
CA ARG A 153 -10.38 15.91 31.16
C ARG A 153 -11.06 17.19 30.68
N LEU A 154 -12.29 17.10 30.19
CA LEU A 154 -13.04 18.23 29.63
C LEU A 154 -14.24 18.64 30.50
N GLY A 155 -14.62 17.84 31.51
CA GLY A 155 -15.77 18.12 32.37
C GLY A 155 -17.13 17.91 31.69
N TRP A 156 -17.16 17.34 30.49
CA TRP A 156 -18.39 17.15 29.72
C TRP A 156 -18.96 15.75 29.94
N GLN A 157 -20.26 15.65 30.21
CA GLN A 157 -20.98 14.38 30.21
C GLN A 157 -21.50 14.09 28.81
N LEU A 158 -20.65 13.50 27.98
CA LEU A 158 -20.96 13.10 26.63
C LEU A 158 -20.96 11.56 26.54
N ASP A 159 -22.07 10.99 26.07
CA ASP A 159 -22.09 9.57 25.71
C ASP A 159 -21.41 9.37 24.35
N CYS A 160 -20.26 8.69 24.36
CA CYS A 160 -19.48 8.40 23.15
C CYS A 160 -19.92 7.11 22.43
N SER A 161 -20.96 6.42 22.89
CA SER A 161 -21.45 5.17 22.29
C SER A 161 -21.84 5.32 20.82
N LEU A 162 -22.68 6.32 20.51
CA LEU A 162 -23.17 6.59 19.17
C LEU A 162 -22.06 6.98 18.17
N PRO A 163 -21.16 7.95 18.45
CA PRO A 163 -20.10 8.31 17.50
C PRO A 163 -19.11 7.18 17.26
N ILE A 164 -18.78 6.38 18.30
CA ILE A 164 -17.90 5.21 18.14
C ILE A 164 -18.57 4.11 17.33
N ALA A 165 -19.86 3.84 17.58
CA ALA A 165 -20.63 2.88 16.77
C ALA A 165 -20.71 3.31 15.30
N ALA A 166 -20.96 4.60 15.04
CA ALA A 166 -20.96 5.16 13.70
C ALA A 166 -19.60 5.01 13.02
N TYR A 167 -18.50 5.30 13.72
CA TYR A 167 -17.14 5.11 13.21
C TYR A 167 -16.88 3.64 12.81
N ARG A 168 -17.23 2.68 13.68
CA ARG A 168 -17.04 1.24 13.41
C ARG A 168 -17.79 0.76 12.17
N VAL A 169 -18.98 1.29 11.90
CA VAL A 169 -19.77 0.95 10.70
C VAL A 169 -19.25 1.66 9.45
N LEU A 170 -18.79 2.91 9.57
CA LEU A 170 -18.39 3.74 8.43
C LEU A 170 -16.93 3.52 7.98
N VAL A 171 -16.06 2.95 8.83
CA VAL A 171 -14.63 2.80 8.54
C VAL A 171 -14.35 2.06 7.22
N LEU A 172 -15.03 0.95 6.96
CA LEU A 172 -14.83 0.17 5.72
C LEU A 172 -15.44 0.86 4.49
N PRO A 173 -16.70 1.35 4.50
CA PRO A 173 -17.24 2.13 3.39
C PRO A 173 -16.39 3.35 3.02
N VAL A 174 -15.94 4.12 4.02
CA VAL A 174 -15.09 5.29 3.80
C VAL A 174 -13.73 4.89 3.25
N ALA A 175 -13.10 3.84 3.78
CA ALA A 175 -11.84 3.32 3.27
C ALA A 175 -11.94 2.86 1.80
N LEU A 176 -13.06 2.22 1.43
CA LEU A 176 -13.34 1.80 0.05
C LEU A 176 -13.45 3.01 -0.88
N ALA A 177 -14.24 4.01 -0.51
CA ALA A 177 -14.39 5.24 -1.29
C ALA A 177 -13.05 5.96 -1.49
N LEU A 178 -12.24 6.03 -0.42
CA LEU A 178 -10.89 6.60 -0.49
C LEU A 178 -9.97 5.80 -1.41
N ALA A 179 -9.96 4.46 -1.34
CA ALA A 179 -9.15 3.60 -2.20
C ALA A 179 -9.50 3.77 -3.69
N VAL A 180 -10.80 3.85 -4.02
CA VAL A 180 -11.28 4.09 -5.39
C VAL A 180 -10.89 5.50 -5.86
N GLY A 181 -11.11 6.52 -5.04
CA GLY A 181 -10.75 7.91 -5.35
C GLY A 181 -9.24 8.09 -5.56
N CYS A 182 -8.43 7.43 -4.73
CA CYS A 182 -6.98 7.40 -4.82
C CYS A 182 -6.51 6.80 -6.14
N THR A 183 -7.04 5.63 -6.51
CA THR A 183 -6.71 4.98 -7.78
C THR A 183 -7.09 5.85 -8.97
N ALA A 184 -8.28 6.46 -8.94
CA ALA A 184 -8.72 7.37 -9.98
C ALA A 184 -7.81 8.61 -10.09
N ALA A 185 -7.32 9.13 -8.96
CA ALA A 185 -6.37 10.24 -8.94
C ALA A 185 -5.00 9.85 -9.51
N CYS A 186 -4.46 8.68 -9.13
CA CYS A 186 -3.22 8.15 -9.68
C CYS A 186 -3.32 7.91 -11.19
N CYS A 187 -4.38 7.26 -11.67
CA CYS A 187 -4.58 7.03 -13.10
C CYS A 187 -4.71 8.35 -13.88
N ARG A 188 -5.48 9.31 -13.36
CA ARG A 188 -5.61 10.65 -13.96
C ARG A 188 -4.28 11.40 -14.02
N SER A 189 -3.45 11.30 -12.99
CA SER A 189 -2.12 11.93 -12.97
C SER A 189 -1.15 11.38 -14.01
N ARG A 190 -1.48 10.24 -14.64
CA ARG A 190 -0.68 9.64 -15.71
C ARG A 190 -1.34 9.84 -17.07
N ALA A 191 -2.67 9.91 -17.14
CA ALA A 191 -3.41 10.14 -18.37
C ALA A 191 -3.45 11.61 -18.81
N ALA A 192 -3.42 12.56 -17.87
CA ALA A 192 -3.44 14.00 -18.17
C ALA A 192 -2.08 14.65 -17.86
N CYS A 193 -1.72 15.70 -18.61
CA CYS A 193 -0.60 16.60 -18.30
C CYS A 193 -0.90 17.36 -16.99
N CYS A 194 -0.74 16.69 -15.86
CA CYS A 194 -0.81 17.31 -14.54
C CYS A 194 0.49 18.06 -14.29
N ALA A 195 0.40 19.29 -13.78
CA ALA A 195 1.59 20.09 -13.45
C ALA A 195 2.46 19.43 -12.36
N TYR A 196 1.86 18.65 -11.45
CA TYR A 196 2.56 17.98 -10.34
C TYR A 196 2.09 16.53 -10.14
N PRO A 197 2.37 15.62 -11.08
CA PRO A 197 1.85 14.25 -11.04
C PRO A 197 2.39 13.47 -9.83
N PHE A 198 3.64 13.72 -9.44
CA PHE A 198 4.27 13.08 -8.27
C PHE A 198 3.63 13.52 -6.94
N ALA A 199 3.23 14.78 -6.81
CA ALA A 199 2.54 15.27 -5.62
C ALA A 199 1.14 14.66 -5.49
N VAL A 200 0.40 14.55 -6.61
CA VAL A 200 -0.91 13.87 -6.63
C VAL A 200 -0.79 12.40 -6.26
N ARG A 201 0.20 11.69 -6.83
CA ARG A 201 0.48 10.27 -6.50
C ARG A 201 0.96 10.10 -5.05
N THR A 202 1.63 11.09 -4.49
CA THR A 202 2.08 11.06 -3.09
C THR A 202 0.95 11.42 -2.12
N PHE A 203 0.06 12.34 -2.49
CA PHE A 203 -1.13 12.68 -1.70
C PHE A 203 -2.08 11.48 -1.53
N VAL A 204 -2.03 10.52 -2.46
CA VAL A 204 -2.71 9.22 -2.34
C VAL A 204 -2.18 8.37 -1.16
N PHE A 205 -0.95 8.60 -0.67
CA PHE A 205 -0.48 8.00 0.61
C PHE A 205 -1.22 8.55 1.85
N ALA A 206 -2.09 9.55 1.70
CA ALA A 206 -3.00 9.97 2.76
C ALA A 206 -3.95 8.85 3.21
N MET A 207 -4.20 7.83 2.38
CA MET A 207 -5.03 6.68 2.73
C MET A 207 -4.41 5.83 3.87
N PRO A 208 -3.13 5.40 3.80
CA PRO A 208 -2.41 4.87 4.97
C PRO A 208 -2.38 5.79 6.20
N LEU A 209 -2.34 7.11 6.03
CA LEU A 209 -2.37 8.07 7.15
C LEU A 209 -3.76 8.14 7.81
N SER A 210 -4.84 8.14 7.03
CA SER A 210 -6.21 8.22 7.57
C SER A 210 -6.58 6.95 8.35
N MET A 211 -6.09 5.80 7.91
CA MET A 211 -6.30 4.51 8.61
C MET A 211 -5.48 4.37 9.90
N ALA A 212 -4.48 5.23 10.09
CA ALA A 212 -3.64 5.30 11.30
C ALA A 212 -4.22 6.16 12.42
N CYS A 213 -5.14 7.06 12.07
CA CYS A 213 -5.63 8.11 12.95
C CYS A 213 -6.04 7.57 14.33
N PRO A 214 -6.78 6.45 14.45
CA PRO A 214 -7.15 5.90 15.75
C PRO A 214 -5.95 5.46 16.60
N ILE A 215 -4.93 4.81 16.00
CA ILE A 215 -3.77 4.32 16.76
C ILE A 215 -2.89 5.51 17.19
N MET A 216 -2.76 6.53 16.34
CA MET A 216 -2.05 7.75 16.70
C MET A 216 -2.77 8.53 17.80
N LEU A 217 -4.09 8.64 17.74
CA LEU A 217 -4.89 9.26 18.80
C LEU A 217 -4.86 8.45 20.10
N GLU A 218 -4.90 7.11 20.04
CA GLU A 218 -4.67 6.24 21.21
C GLU A 218 -3.31 6.55 21.86
N SER A 219 -2.27 6.69 21.05
CA SER A 219 -0.94 7.06 21.54
C SER A 219 -0.88 8.41 22.23
N LEU A 220 -1.68 9.38 21.79
CA LEU A 220 -1.68 10.73 22.36
C LEU A 220 -2.58 10.84 23.60
N LEU A 221 -3.71 10.12 23.62
CA LEU A 221 -4.75 10.27 24.64
C LEU A 221 -4.66 9.23 25.76
N PHE A 222 -4.23 8.00 25.47
CA PHE A 222 -4.30 6.85 26.38
C PHE A 222 -2.93 6.18 26.66
N ASP A 223 -1.83 6.87 26.36
CA ASP A 223 -0.45 6.40 26.57
C ASP A 223 -0.20 4.99 26.02
N LEU A 224 -0.34 4.85 24.69
CA LEU A 224 -0.10 3.59 24.00
C LEU A 224 1.30 3.01 24.28
N ARG A 225 2.29 3.88 24.56
CA ARG A 225 3.68 3.47 24.82
C ARG A 225 3.77 2.52 26.02
N THR A 226 3.07 2.80 27.10
CA THR A 226 3.10 1.96 28.30
C THR A 226 2.22 0.74 28.17
N ARG A 227 1.08 0.86 27.48
CA ARG A 227 0.07 -0.21 27.38
C ARG A 227 0.42 -1.26 26.35
N ASN A 228 0.95 -0.84 25.20
CA ASN A 228 1.37 -1.73 24.12
C ASN A 228 2.65 -1.16 23.46
N PRO A 229 3.81 -1.35 24.10
CA PRO A 229 5.08 -0.80 23.61
C PRO A 229 5.45 -1.34 22.23
N THR A 230 5.09 -2.59 21.93
CA THR A 230 5.33 -3.23 20.64
C THR A 230 4.55 -2.52 19.52
N LEU A 231 3.23 -2.35 19.68
CA LEU A 231 2.41 -1.61 18.73
C LEU A 231 2.93 -0.18 18.57
N PHE A 232 3.30 0.51 19.66
CA PHE A 232 3.88 1.85 19.60
C PHE A 232 5.14 1.89 18.72
N VAL A 233 6.15 1.06 19.00
CA VAL A 233 7.43 1.10 18.28
C VAL A 233 7.26 0.81 16.79
N TYR A 234 6.59 -0.29 16.45
CA TYR A 234 6.42 -0.67 15.05
C TYR A 234 5.49 0.29 14.29
N PHE A 235 4.46 0.84 14.94
CA PHE A 235 3.60 1.84 14.32
C PHE A 235 4.37 3.11 13.96
N TYR A 236 5.09 3.72 14.90
CA TYR A 236 5.84 4.96 14.62
C TYR A 236 6.98 4.72 13.63
N ARG A 237 7.67 3.58 13.73
CA ARG A 237 8.74 3.22 12.79
C ARG A 237 8.22 3.03 11.37
N ARG A 238 7.04 2.40 11.21
CA ARG A 238 6.34 2.34 9.92
C ARG A 238 6.11 3.73 9.33
N TYR A 239 5.51 4.66 10.09
CA TYR A 239 5.19 5.99 9.56
C TYR A 239 6.44 6.80 9.26
N PHE A 240 7.50 6.62 10.04
CA PHE A 240 8.81 7.17 9.71
C PHE A 240 9.29 6.69 8.33
N TRP A 241 9.27 5.38 8.07
CA TRP A 241 9.65 4.85 6.76
C TRP A 241 8.75 5.36 5.62
N LEU A 242 7.44 5.49 5.86
CA LEU A 242 6.52 6.02 4.87
C LEU A 242 6.82 7.49 4.51
N LEU A 243 7.19 8.31 5.50
CA LEU A 243 7.61 9.70 5.28
C LEU A 243 8.93 9.78 4.49
N VAL A 244 9.90 8.91 4.82
CA VAL A 244 11.17 8.81 4.08
C VAL A 244 10.93 8.37 2.63
N ALA A 245 10.05 7.38 2.41
CA ALA A 245 9.66 6.95 1.07
C ALA A 245 9.02 8.11 0.28
N ALA A 246 8.08 8.83 0.88
CA ALA A 246 7.44 9.99 0.25
C ALA A 246 8.45 11.09 -0.10
N PHE A 247 9.43 11.35 0.77
CA PHE A 247 10.51 12.30 0.52
C PHE A 247 11.29 11.94 -0.76
N PHE A 248 11.73 10.69 -0.91
CA PHE A 248 12.45 10.26 -2.11
C PHE A 248 11.58 10.32 -3.37
N ASN A 249 10.32 9.89 -3.27
CA ASN A 249 9.41 9.90 -4.41
C ASN A 249 9.16 11.32 -4.96
N VAL A 250 9.03 12.31 -4.07
CA VAL A 250 8.75 13.71 -4.44
C VAL A 250 10.02 14.48 -4.83
N SER A 251 11.10 14.35 -4.06
CA SER A 251 12.31 15.16 -4.25
C SER A 251 13.12 14.79 -5.48
N LYS A 252 13.05 13.52 -5.91
CA LYS A 252 13.91 12.92 -6.96
C LYS A 252 15.40 13.00 -6.62
N ILE A 253 15.74 12.99 -5.34
CA ILE A 253 17.12 12.93 -4.85
C ILE A 253 17.52 11.44 -4.74
N PRO A 254 18.75 11.05 -5.13
CA PRO A 254 19.88 11.89 -5.49
C PRO A 254 20.04 12.22 -6.98
N GLU A 255 19.27 11.59 -7.88
CA GLU A 255 19.40 11.76 -9.34
C GLU A 255 19.21 13.20 -9.82
N ARG A 256 18.42 14.00 -9.10
CA ARG A 256 18.25 15.43 -9.34
C ARG A 256 19.52 16.25 -9.08
N ILE A 257 20.33 15.83 -8.11
CA ILE A 257 21.57 16.53 -7.72
C ILE A 257 22.69 16.20 -8.71
N GLN A 258 22.79 14.93 -9.11
CA GLN A 258 23.78 14.47 -10.08
C GLN A 258 23.15 13.59 -11.15
N PRO A 259 22.53 14.22 -12.18
CA PRO A 259 21.92 13.50 -13.30
C PRO A 259 22.93 12.60 -14.01
N GLY A 260 22.52 11.39 -14.39
CA GLY A 260 23.38 10.41 -15.07
C GLY A 260 24.14 9.45 -14.14
N LEU A 261 24.50 9.85 -12.91
CA LEU A 261 25.25 8.98 -11.99
C LEU A 261 24.38 7.85 -11.44
N PHE A 262 23.12 8.15 -11.15
CA PHE A 262 22.19 7.23 -10.48
C PHE A 262 21.24 6.52 -11.46
N ASP A 263 21.57 6.52 -12.76
CA ASP A 263 20.70 5.98 -13.81
C ASP A 263 20.34 4.50 -13.62
N ILE A 264 21.26 3.71 -13.05
CA ILE A 264 21.08 2.27 -12.83
C ILE A 264 20.90 1.94 -11.35
N VAL A 265 21.63 2.63 -10.46
CA VAL A 265 21.65 2.31 -9.02
C VAL A 265 21.46 3.57 -8.20
N GLY A 266 20.56 3.49 -7.21
CA GLY A 266 20.42 4.47 -6.13
C GLY A 266 19.52 5.67 -6.44
N HIS A 267 18.83 5.71 -7.59
CA HIS A 267 17.85 6.77 -7.85
C HIS A 267 16.63 6.66 -6.92
N SER A 268 15.90 7.76 -6.77
CA SER A 268 14.91 7.96 -5.72
C SER A 268 13.76 6.96 -5.77
N HIS A 269 13.39 6.46 -6.95
CA HIS A 269 12.35 5.45 -7.10
C HIS A 269 12.75 4.09 -6.50
N GLN A 270 14.03 3.70 -6.62
CA GLN A 270 14.56 2.51 -5.94
C GLN A 270 14.54 2.67 -4.43
N LEU A 271 14.93 3.85 -3.94
CA LEU A 271 14.91 4.17 -2.52
C LEU A 271 13.47 4.18 -1.99
N PHE A 272 12.53 4.74 -2.76
CA PHE A 272 11.10 4.69 -2.47
C PHE A 272 10.63 3.24 -2.28
N HIS A 273 10.96 2.32 -3.19
CA HIS A 273 10.64 0.88 -3.05
C HIS A 273 11.22 0.25 -1.77
N ILE A 274 12.47 0.57 -1.43
CA ILE A 274 13.12 0.02 -0.25
C ILE A 274 12.40 0.49 1.03
N PHE A 275 12.08 1.77 1.13
CA PHE A 275 11.44 2.32 2.33
C PHE A 275 9.95 1.96 2.43
N THR A 276 9.23 1.81 1.32
CA THR A 276 7.87 1.25 1.35
C THR A 276 7.86 -0.20 1.83
N PHE A 277 8.83 -1.02 1.38
CA PHE A 277 9.03 -2.36 1.90
C PHE A 277 9.24 -2.36 3.42
N LEU A 278 10.15 -1.54 3.94
CA LEU A 278 10.41 -1.46 5.39
C LEU A 278 9.16 -1.04 6.18
N SER A 279 8.37 -0.11 5.65
CA SER A 279 7.07 0.26 6.21
C SER A 279 6.11 -0.94 6.28
N ILE A 280 5.98 -1.72 5.20
CA ILE A 280 5.11 -2.91 5.17
C ILE A 280 5.64 -3.98 6.13
N TYR A 281 6.96 -4.16 6.20
CA TYR A 281 7.59 -5.12 7.11
C TYR A 281 7.24 -4.83 8.58
N ASP A 282 7.33 -3.57 9.00
CA ASP A 282 6.92 -3.14 10.34
C ASP A 282 5.42 -3.30 10.58
N GLN A 283 4.60 -3.08 9.56
CA GLN A 283 3.16 -3.31 9.66
C GLN A 283 2.82 -4.76 9.97
N VAL A 284 3.46 -5.70 9.28
CA VAL A 284 3.17 -7.13 9.46
C VAL A 284 3.38 -7.55 10.92
N HIS A 285 4.40 -7.03 11.59
CA HIS A 285 4.70 -7.38 12.99
C HIS A 285 3.53 -7.08 13.94
N TYR A 286 3.01 -5.85 13.95
CA TYR A 286 1.90 -5.56 14.87
C TYR A 286 0.54 -6.08 14.38
N VAL A 287 0.39 -6.43 13.10
CA VAL A 287 -0.78 -7.17 12.61
C VAL A 287 -0.75 -8.61 13.13
N GLU A 288 0.41 -9.25 13.15
CA GLU A 288 0.61 -10.57 13.75
C GLU A 288 0.35 -10.55 15.26
N ASP A 289 0.87 -9.55 15.98
CA ASP A 289 0.59 -9.38 17.41
C ASP A 289 -0.91 -9.14 17.67
N GLY A 290 -1.55 -8.29 16.85
CA GLY A 290 -2.99 -8.04 16.93
C GLY A 290 -3.83 -9.31 16.67
N LEU A 291 -3.41 -10.14 15.71
CA LEU A 291 -4.04 -11.45 15.48
C LEU A 291 -3.86 -12.36 16.70
N ALA A 292 -2.67 -12.42 17.29
CA ALA A 292 -2.41 -13.25 18.47
C ALA A 292 -3.28 -12.85 19.66
N GLU A 293 -3.46 -11.55 19.89
CA GLU A 293 -4.40 -11.04 20.91
C GLU A 293 -5.86 -11.34 20.56
N PHE A 294 -6.27 -11.15 19.30
CA PHE A 294 -7.61 -11.46 18.82
C PHE A 294 -7.98 -12.94 19.03
N LEU A 295 -7.04 -13.86 18.81
CA LEU A 295 -7.27 -15.29 19.00
C LEU A 295 -7.45 -15.70 20.46
N LYS A 296 -6.92 -14.91 21.42
CA LYS A 296 -7.10 -15.16 22.86
C LYS A 296 -8.51 -14.79 23.33
N ALA A 297 -9.06 -13.69 22.81
CA ALA A 297 -10.35 -13.15 23.24
C ALA A 297 -11.09 -12.51 22.04
N PRO A 298 -11.71 -13.31 21.17
CA PRO A 298 -12.39 -12.78 19.99
C PRO A 298 -13.66 -12.00 20.38
N LEU A 299 -13.67 -10.70 20.11
CA LEU A 299 -14.83 -9.82 20.38
C LEU A 299 -15.97 -10.04 19.37
N ALA A 300 -15.64 -10.14 18.09
CA ALA A 300 -16.59 -10.40 17.01
C ALA A 300 -15.93 -11.24 15.91
N ALA A 301 -16.60 -12.32 15.49
CA ALA A 301 -16.08 -13.18 14.43
C ALA A 301 -16.10 -12.43 13.07
N PRO A 302 -15.02 -12.48 12.28
CA PRO A 302 -15.03 -11.92 10.94
C PRO A 302 -16.06 -12.63 10.06
N THR A 303 -16.86 -11.86 9.34
CA THR A 303 -17.84 -12.38 8.37
C THR A 303 -17.26 -12.35 6.97
N TYR A 304 -17.72 -13.26 6.11
CA TYR A 304 -17.28 -13.27 4.71
C TYR A 304 -17.63 -11.97 3.99
N LEU A 305 -18.84 -11.43 4.22
CA LEU A 305 -19.26 -10.15 3.63
C LEU A 305 -18.43 -8.97 4.14
N GLY A 306 -18.12 -8.96 5.45
CA GLY A 306 -17.30 -7.92 6.11
C GLY A 306 -15.81 -7.98 5.76
N THR A 307 -15.35 -9.02 5.07
CA THR A 307 -13.95 -9.20 4.67
C THR A 307 -13.86 -9.39 3.15
N VAL A 308 -13.97 -10.63 2.68
CA VAL A 308 -13.83 -11.02 1.26
C VAL A 308 -14.85 -10.32 0.37
N GLY A 309 -16.09 -10.14 0.84
CA GLY A 309 -17.13 -9.41 0.11
C GLY A 309 -16.72 -7.97 -0.23
N TYR A 310 -16.18 -7.24 0.75
CA TYR A 310 -15.62 -5.90 0.51
C TYR A 310 -14.41 -5.92 -0.42
N MET A 311 -13.51 -6.90 -0.30
CA MET A 311 -12.35 -7.03 -1.20
C MET A 311 -12.78 -7.27 -2.65
N LEU A 312 -13.81 -8.09 -2.87
CA LEU A 312 -14.38 -8.34 -4.20
C LEU A 312 -15.03 -7.08 -4.78
N LEU A 313 -15.84 -6.38 -3.97
CA LEU A 313 -16.44 -5.11 -4.37
C LEU A 313 -15.38 -4.10 -4.79
N LEU A 314 -14.34 -3.93 -3.97
CA LEU A 314 -13.22 -3.04 -4.29
C LEU A 314 -12.55 -3.45 -5.61
N THR A 315 -12.30 -4.74 -5.81
CA THR A 315 -11.67 -5.25 -7.05
C THR A 315 -12.47 -4.85 -8.28
N VAL A 316 -13.80 -4.99 -8.24
CA VAL A 316 -14.69 -4.56 -9.34
C VAL A 316 -14.59 -3.05 -9.56
N CYS A 317 -14.65 -2.24 -8.49
CA CYS A 317 -14.52 -0.79 -8.59
C CYS A 317 -13.17 -0.36 -9.20
N LEU A 318 -12.07 -0.96 -8.75
CA LEU A 318 -10.73 -0.68 -9.27
C LEU A 318 -10.60 -1.07 -10.75
N ALA A 319 -11.14 -2.23 -11.13
CA ALA A 319 -11.15 -2.67 -12.53
C ALA A 319 -11.91 -1.69 -13.45
N VAL A 320 -13.07 -1.17 -12.99
CA VAL A 320 -13.83 -0.15 -13.71
C VAL A 320 -13.01 1.13 -13.89
N VAL A 321 -12.33 1.60 -12.84
CA VAL A 321 -11.45 2.78 -12.90
C VAL A 321 -10.31 2.56 -13.91
N VAL A 322 -9.58 1.46 -13.81
CA VAL A 322 -8.47 1.14 -14.72
C VAL A 322 -8.94 1.06 -16.16
N ARG A 323 -10.04 0.35 -16.43
CA ARG A 323 -10.63 0.23 -17.77
C ARG A 323 -11.01 1.59 -18.37
N ARG A 324 -11.59 2.48 -17.56
CA ARG A 324 -11.96 3.83 -17.99
C ARG A 324 -10.75 4.62 -18.48
N PHE A 325 -9.64 4.60 -17.74
CA PHE A 325 -8.43 5.35 -18.12
C PHE A 325 -7.64 4.70 -19.26
N LEU A 326 -7.72 3.38 -19.43
CA LEU A 326 -7.15 2.71 -20.60
C LEU A 326 -7.84 3.15 -21.89
N ASN A 327 -9.18 3.20 -21.90
CA ASN A 327 -9.93 3.63 -23.08
C ASN A 327 -9.65 5.11 -23.44
N VAL A 328 -9.51 5.99 -22.45
CA VAL A 328 -9.16 7.41 -22.69
C VAL A 328 -7.77 7.56 -23.30
N ALA A 329 -6.80 6.77 -22.82
CA ALA A 329 -5.45 6.79 -23.38
C ALA A 329 -5.38 6.28 -24.82
N GLU A 330 -6.32 5.42 -25.25
CA GLU A 330 -6.43 5.00 -26.65
C GLU A 330 -6.98 6.11 -27.55
N LEU A 331 -7.95 6.88 -27.07
CA LEU A 331 -8.55 8.00 -27.82
C LEU A 331 -7.54 9.14 -28.07
N CYS A 332 -6.75 9.53 -27.07
CA CYS A 332 -5.75 10.60 -27.23
C CYS A 332 -4.55 10.25 -28.14
N LYS A 333 -4.43 9.00 -28.62
CA LYS A 333 -3.38 8.59 -29.57
C LYS A 333 -3.87 8.51 -31.02
N GLN A 334 -5.16 8.77 -31.26
CA GLN A 334 -5.76 8.78 -32.59
C GLN A 334 -5.93 10.20 -33.18
N ASP A 335 -5.67 11.24 -32.38
CA ASP A 335 -5.65 12.66 -32.78
C ASP A 335 -4.21 13.18 -32.92
#